data_AF-A0A497NMQ1-F1
#
_entry.id   AF-A0A497NMQ1-F1
#
_cell.length_a   1.000
_cell.length_b   1.000
_cell.length_c   1.000
_cell.angle_alpha   90.00
_cell.angle_beta   90.00
_cell.angle_gamma   90.00
#
_symmetry.space_group_name_H-M   'P 1'
#
loop_
_entity.id
_entity.type
_entity.pdbx_description
1 polymer ?
#
loop_
_entity_poly.entity_id
_entity_poly.type
_entity_poly.pdbx_seq_one_letter_code
_entity_poly.pdbx_strand_id
1 'polypeptide(L)' 'MEKIVAIIQLIRPINCVVMGVAVLVGMIVAAQTFLLDGKTALLGFITGFTFLAAANAVNDYYDRNIDAVN' A
#
# COMPACT_ATOMS: atom_id res chain seq x y z
N MET A 1 8.26 11.18 18.58
CA MET A 1 7.28 10.10 18.38
C MET A 1 6.07 10.55 17.58
N GLU A 2 5.55 11.76 17.82
CA GLU A 2 4.37 12.32 17.13
C GLU A 2 4.45 12.27 15.59
N LYS A 3 5.60 12.63 15.00
CA LYS A 3 5.79 12.57 13.53
C LYS A 3 5.63 11.16 12.97
N ILE A 4 6.11 10.14 13.69
CA ILE A 4 6.01 8.73 13.27
C ILE A 4 4.54 8.29 13.31
N VAL A 5 3.82 8.66 14.37
CA VAL A 5 2.39 8.36 14.50
C VAL A 5 1.61 9.04 13.36
N ALA A 6 1.90 10.31 13.06
CA ALA A 6 1.27 11.02 11.95
C ALA A 6 1.53 10.35 10.60
N ILE A 7 2.76 9.89 10.34
CA ILE A 7 3.09 9.14 9.12
C ILE A 7 2.31 7.83 9.06
N ILE A 8 2.24 7.07 10.17
CA ILE A 8 1.49 5.81 10.22
C ILE A 8 0.00 6.06 9.96
N GLN A 9 -0.57 7.12 10.50
CA GLN A 9 -1.96 7.50 10.22
C GLN A 9 -2.14 7.86 8.75
N LEU A 10 -1.25 8.69 8.19
CA LEU A 10 -1.31 9.15 6.80
C LEU A 10 -1.28 8.00 5.80
N ILE A 11 -0.39 7.03 5.98
CA ILE A 11 -0.26 5.94 4.99
C ILE A 11 -1.40 4.91 5.09
N ARG A 12 -2.20 4.91 6.15
CA ARG A 12 -3.31 3.96 6.37
C ARG A 12 -2.86 2.50 6.19
N PRO A 13 -2.03 1.95 7.10
CA PRO A 13 -1.24 0.74 6.87
C PRO A 13 -2.06 -0.51 6.54
N ILE A 14 -3.27 -0.65 7.10
CA ILE A 14 -4.17 -1.77 6.78
C ILE A 14 -4.53 -1.76 5.29
N ASN A 15 -4.82 -0.58 4.72
CA ASN A 15 -5.10 -0.44 3.29
C ASN A 15 -3.88 -0.84 2.45
N CYS A 16 -2.68 -0.41 2.85
CA CYS A 16 -1.42 -0.77 2.18
C CYS A 16 -1.14 -2.27 2.21
N VAL A 17 -1.44 -2.96 3.32
CA VAL A 17 -1.34 -4.42 3.40
C VAL A 17 -2.30 -5.08 2.42
N VAL A 18 -3.54 -4.63 2.32
CA VAL A 18 -4.52 -5.15 1.35
C VAL A 18 -4.01 -4.99 -0.08
N MET A 19 -3.45 -3.84 -0.44
CA MET A 19 -2.84 -3.65 -1.77
C MET A 19 -1.66 -4.59 -2.01
N GLY A 20 -0.76 -4.76 -1.03
CA GLY A 20 0.34 -5.72 -1.13
C GLY A 20 -0.17 -7.15 -1.36
N VAL A 21 -1.22 -7.57 -0.66
CA VAL A 21 -1.87 -8.88 -0.87
C VAL A 21 -2.50 -8.97 -2.26
N ALA A 22 -3.16 -7.91 -2.74
CA ALA A 22 -3.75 -7.88 -4.08
C ALA A 22 -2.68 -8.08 -5.17
N VAL A 23 -1.48 -7.51 -5.00
CA VAL A 23 -0.34 -7.78 -5.89
C VAL A 23 0.03 -9.26 -5.89
N LEU A 24 0.13 -9.89 -4.71
CA LEU A 24 0.42 -11.33 -4.62
C LEU A 24 -0.65 -12.20 -5.30
N VAL A 25 -1.93 -11.85 -5.13
CA VAL A 25 -3.03 -12.52 -5.84
C VAL A 25 -2.87 -12.37 -7.35
N GLY A 26 -2.56 -11.17 -7.83
CA GLY A 26 -2.27 -10.94 -9.25
C GLY A 26 -1.10 -11.78 -9.76
N MET A 27 -0.05 -11.94 -8.98
CA MET A 27 1.09 -12.80 -9.31
C MET A 27 0.70 -14.28 -9.44
N ILE A 28 -0.11 -14.79 -8.50
CA ILE A 28 -0.62 -16.18 -8.54
C ILE A 28 -1.45 -16.42 -9.80
N VAL A 29 -2.35 -15.48 -10.11
CA VAL A 29 -3.21 -15.56 -11.31
C VAL A 29 -2.36 -15.54 -12.58
N ALA A 30 -1.37 -14.65 -12.67
CA ALA A 30 -0.49 -14.54 -13.83
C ALA A 30 0.42 -15.76 -14.02
N ALA A 31 0.94 -16.33 -12.92
CA ALA A 31 1.82 -17.49 -12.95
C ALA A 31 1.06 -18.82 -13.10
N GLN A 32 -0.27 -18.82 -12.96
CA GLN A 32 -1.12 -20.01 -12.93
C GLN A 32 -0.68 -21.05 -11.88
N THR A 33 -0.06 -20.59 -10.78
CA THR A 33 0.44 -21.43 -9.70
C THR A 33 0.48 -20.67 -8.39
N PHE A 34 0.31 -21.38 -7.28
CA PHE A 34 0.50 -20.84 -5.92
C PHE A 34 1.97 -20.80 -5.50
N LEU A 35 2.87 -21.40 -6.29
CA LEU A 35 4.31 -21.43 -6.01
C LEU A 35 4.98 -20.20 -6.61
N LEU A 36 5.11 -19.15 -5.81
CA LEU A 36 5.87 -17.95 -6.16
C LEU A 36 7.30 -18.03 -5.61
N ASP A 37 8.27 -17.47 -6.35
CA ASP A 37 9.58 -17.20 -5.79
C ASP A 37 9.45 -16.22 -4.61
N GLY A 38 9.98 -16.59 -3.45
CA GLY A 38 9.79 -15.83 -2.22
C GLY A 38 10.40 -14.42 -2.27
N LYS A 39 11.50 -14.22 -2.99
CA LYS A 39 12.11 -12.89 -3.13
C LYS A 39 11.26 -12.01 -4.03
N THR A 40 10.82 -12.52 -5.17
CA THR A 40 9.94 -11.78 -6.08
C THR A 40 8.60 -11.47 -5.43
N ALA A 41 8.00 -12.41 -4.69
CA ALA A 41 6.76 -12.18 -3.95
C ALA A 41 6.93 -11.09 -2.88
N LEU A 42 8.00 -11.13 -2.08
CA LEU A 42 8.28 -10.12 -1.07
C LEU A 42 8.46 -8.73 -1.70
N LEU A 43 9.24 -8.64 -2.79
CA LEU A 43 9.42 -7.38 -3.52
C LEU A 43 8.10 -6.86 -4.09
N GLY A 44 7.27 -7.73 -4.70
CA GLY A 44 5.94 -7.36 -5.20
C GLY A 44 5.02 -6.83 -4.10
N PHE A 45 4.97 -7.50 -2.95
CA PHE A 45 4.22 -7.02 -1.78
C PHE A 45 4.72 -5.65 -1.31
N ILE A 46 6.03 -5.48 -1.14
CA ILE A 46 6.63 -4.20 -0.70
C ILE A 46 6.35 -3.09 -1.71
N THR A 47 6.41 -3.38 -3.01
CA THR A 47 6.06 -2.43 -4.07
C THR A 47 4.60 -2.02 -3.96
N GLY A 48 3.66 -2.96 -3.85
CA GLY A 48 2.24 -2.65 -3.69
C GLY A 48 1.94 -1.83 -2.43
N PHE A 49 2.56 -2.21 -1.31
CA PHE A 49 2.43 -1.52 -0.03
C PHE A 49 2.94 -0.08 -0.11
N THR A 50 4.16 0.12 -0.62
CA THR A 50 4.79 1.45 -0.67
C THR A 50 4.16 2.34 -1.75
N PHE A 51 3.70 1.76 -2.84
CA PHE A 51 2.91 2.46 -3.86
C PHE A 51 1.63 3.04 -3.26
N LEU A 52 0.83 2.23 -2.55
CA LEU A 52 -0.40 2.74 -1.95
C LEU A 52 -0.12 3.72 -0.80
N ALA A 53 0.95 3.51 -0.01
CA ALA A 53 1.35 4.47 1.00
C ALA A 53 1.65 5.85 0.39
N ALA A 54 2.37 5.88 -0.74
CA ALA A 54 2.63 7.10 -1.49
C ALA A 54 1.34 7.68 -2.08
N ALA A 55 0.46 6.85 -2.64
CA ALA A 55 -0.82 7.29 -3.19
C ALA A 55 -1.73 7.90 -2.12
N ASN A 56 -1.80 7.33 -0.91
CA ASN A 56 -2.56 7.91 0.21
C ASN A 56 -1.99 9.28 0.62
N ALA A 57 -0.66 9.41 0.71
CA ALA A 57 -0.03 10.69 1.03
C ALA A 57 -0.28 11.77 -0.04
N VAL A 58 -0.23 11.37 -1.32
CA VAL A 58 -0.58 12.25 -2.44
C VAL A 58 -2.07 12.61 -2.40
N ASN A 59 -2.95 11.65 -2.11
CA ASN A 59 -4.39 11.86 -2.00
C ASN A 59 -4.70 12.93 -0.95
N ASP A 60 -4.23 12.74 0.28
CA ASP A 60 -4.46 13.68 1.39
C ASP A 60 -3.84 15.07 1.12
N TYR A 61 -2.77 15.15 0.31
CA TYR A 61 -2.21 16.45 -0.10
C TYR A 61 -3.18 17.23 -0.99
N TYR A 62 -3.77 16.57 -1.99
CA TYR A 62 -4.74 17.21 -2.89
C TYR A 62 -6.09 17.43 -2.23
N ASP A 63 -6.50 16.52 -1.35
CA ASP A 63 -7.78 16.58 -0.66
C ASP A 63 -7.75 17.47 0.60
N ARG A 64 -6.62 18.11 0.92
CA ARG A 64 -6.46 18.95 2.13
C ARG A 64 -7.59 19.96 2.37
N ASN A 65 -8.09 20.60 1.31
CA ASN A 65 -9.19 21.58 1.44
C ASN A 65 -10.55 20.90 1.60
N ILE A 66 -10.72 19.71 1.04
CA ILE A 66 -11.94 18.90 1.12
C ILE A 66 -12.03 18.29 2.53
N ASP A 67 -10.95 17.69 3.00
CA ASP A 67 -10.80 17.09 4.33
C ASP A 67 -10.80 18.13 5.46
N ALA A 68 -10.64 19.43 5.16
CA ALA A 68 -10.82 20.49 6.15
C ALA A 68 -12.30 20.81 6.42
N VAL A 69 -13.19 20.40 5.52
CA VAL A 69 -14.64 20.66 5.60
C VAL A 69 -15.42 19.40 5.99
N ASN A 70 -14.98 18.22 5.52
CA ASN A 70 -15.59 16.91 5.79
C ASN A 70 -14.95 16.22 7.00
#